data_AF-A0A520FXV8-F1
#
_entry.id   AF-A0A520FXV8-F1
#
_cell.length_a   1.000
_cell.length_b   1.000
_cell.length_c   1.000
_cell.angle_alpha   90.00
_cell.angle_beta   90.00
_cell.angle_gamma   90.00
#
_symmetry.space_group_name_H-M   'P 1'
#
loop_
_entity.id
_entity.type
_entity.pdbx_description
1 polymer ?
#
loop_
_entity_poly.entity_id
_entity_poly.type
_entity_poly.pdbx_seq_one_letter_code
_entity_poly.pdbx_strand_id
1 'polypeptide(L)'
;MDVRQAITDRIIAMLEKGGNVFRARWTQAASRGMPRNGKTGQPYHGANVLVLWDAAIEQGYASNVWLTYRQAASLGAQVRKGERAVLCAHFERRGGRGAAGDTADARGDDDGAQDETTAPRGALLCIPFWLFNVAQIDGLPGEVIEAASESPGSSYPPVERALRLLAGCNATIRHGFERAMYLPDLDEIRLPWPKRFTSGEAYCATALHELVHDAGPRVMPRSLAVALGRPLPWLGIIRAPGGTQVACRQ
;
A
#
# COMPACT_ATOMS: atom_id res chain seq x y z
N MET A 1 -10.00 -3.10 21.24
CA MET A 1 -10.32 -2.98 19.80
C MET A 1 -9.22 -3.68 19.03
N ASP A 2 -9.54 -4.67 18.20
CA ASP A 2 -8.57 -5.24 17.28
C ASP A 2 -8.42 -4.30 16.07
N VAL A 3 -7.27 -3.62 16.01
CA VAL A 3 -6.97 -2.62 14.98
C VAL A 3 -6.88 -3.28 13.60
N ARG A 4 -6.31 -4.48 13.52
CA ARG A 4 -6.17 -5.21 12.26
C ARG A 4 -7.54 -5.60 11.74
N GLN A 5 -8.39 -6.14 12.61
CA GLN A 5 -9.74 -6.50 12.24
C GLN A 5 -10.53 -5.27 11.79
N ALA A 6 -10.49 -4.16 12.53
CA ALA A 6 -11.22 -2.96 12.17
C ALA A 6 -10.82 -2.35 10.80
N ILE A 7 -9.53 -2.36 10.47
CA ILE A 7 -9.05 -1.94 9.14
C ILE A 7 -9.49 -2.93 8.07
N THR A 8 -9.44 -4.23 8.38
CA THR A 8 -9.84 -5.30 7.45
C THR A 8 -11.33 -5.22 7.15
N ASP A 9 -12.19 -5.08 8.16
CA ASP A 9 -13.64 -4.93 8.02
C ASP A 9 -13.99 -3.71 7.19
N ARG A 10 -13.28 -2.59 7.39
CA ARG A 10 -13.45 -1.40 6.54
C ARG A 10 -13.11 -1.70 5.09
N ILE A 11 -12.02 -2.42 4.82
CA ILE A 11 -11.63 -2.80 3.46
C ILE A 11 -12.64 -3.77 2.83
N ILE A 12 -13.14 -4.73 3.59
CA ILE A 12 -14.19 -5.66 3.14
C ILE A 12 -15.46 -4.88 2.80
N ALA A 13 -15.92 -4.00 3.69
CA ALA A 13 -17.10 -3.17 3.44
C ALA A 13 -16.95 -2.28 2.20
N MET A 14 -15.73 -1.79 1.92
CA MET A 14 -15.46 -1.06 0.67
C MET A 14 -15.57 -1.96 -0.57
N LEU A 15 -15.06 -3.19 -0.49
CA LEU A 15 -15.10 -4.17 -1.59
C LEU A 15 -16.53 -4.68 -1.84
N GLU A 16 -17.33 -4.86 -0.80
CA GLU A 16 -18.73 -5.30 -0.87
C GLU A 16 -19.63 -4.30 -1.58
N LYS A 17 -19.29 -2.99 -1.56
CA LYS A 17 -19.97 -1.98 -2.40
C LYS A 17 -19.85 -2.28 -3.90
N GLY A 18 -18.87 -3.10 -4.31
CA GLY A 18 -18.83 -3.82 -5.58
C GLY A 18 -18.40 -3.03 -6.84
N GLY A 19 -18.08 -3.82 -7.88
CA GLY A 19 -18.06 -3.41 -9.30
C GLY A 19 -17.01 -2.37 -9.74
N ASN A 20 -17.30 -1.72 -10.87
CA ASN A 20 -16.48 -0.64 -11.46
C ASN A 20 -16.40 0.61 -10.57
N VAL A 21 -17.34 0.77 -9.64
CA VAL A 21 -17.40 1.91 -8.71
C VAL A 21 -16.17 1.93 -7.82
N PHE A 22 -15.74 0.78 -7.31
CA PHE A 22 -14.54 0.66 -6.49
C PHE A 22 -13.26 1.08 -7.24
N ARG A 23 -13.09 0.56 -8.47
CA ARG A 23 -11.94 0.89 -9.32
C ARG A 23 -11.94 2.38 -9.71
N ALA A 24 -13.10 2.92 -10.06
CA ALA A 24 -13.26 4.33 -10.39
C ALA A 24 -12.94 5.24 -9.19
N ARG A 25 -13.43 4.88 -8.01
CA ARG A 25 -13.16 5.60 -6.75
C ARG A 25 -11.66 5.67 -6.47
N TRP A 26 -10.93 4.57 -6.54
CA TRP A 26 -9.49 4.59 -6.30
C TRP A 26 -8.72 5.32 -7.40
N THR A 27 -9.15 5.23 -8.65
CA THR A 27 -8.54 6.01 -9.74
C THR A 27 -8.73 7.51 -9.50
N GLN A 28 -9.92 7.92 -9.05
CA GLN A 28 -10.22 9.30 -8.69
C GLN A 28 -9.46 9.77 -7.43
N ALA A 29 -9.27 8.90 -6.44
CA ALA A 29 -8.50 9.25 -5.26
C ALA A 29 -7.01 9.34 -5.56
N ALA A 30 -6.49 8.43 -6.39
CA ALA A 30 -5.10 8.41 -6.83
C ALA A 30 -4.76 9.61 -7.72
N SER A 31 -5.71 10.13 -8.51
CA SER A 31 -5.50 11.36 -9.29
C SER A 31 -5.31 12.60 -8.41
N ARG A 32 -5.78 12.58 -7.16
CA ARG A 32 -5.50 13.60 -6.13
C ARG A 32 -4.14 13.39 -5.44
N GLY A 33 -3.35 12.41 -5.88
CA GLY A 33 -2.04 12.08 -5.33
C GLY A 33 -2.06 11.17 -4.11
N MET A 34 -0.87 10.84 -3.62
CA MET A 34 -0.71 9.97 -2.44
C MET A 34 -1.07 10.71 -1.16
N PRO A 35 -1.76 10.06 -0.20
CA PRO A 35 -1.95 10.61 1.13
C PRO A 35 -0.60 10.87 1.80
N ARG A 36 -0.39 12.06 2.33
CA ARG A 36 0.86 12.45 2.99
C ARG A 36 0.65 13.06 4.36
N ASN A 37 1.65 12.96 5.21
CA ASN A 37 1.66 13.62 6.50
C ASN A 37 1.90 15.12 6.32
N GLY A 38 1.01 15.96 6.85
CA GLY A 38 1.12 17.42 6.69
C GLY A 38 2.29 18.08 7.40
N LYS A 39 2.90 17.41 8.38
CA LYS A 39 4.04 17.93 9.14
C LYS A 39 5.38 17.49 8.55
N THR A 40 5.48 16.24 8.11
CA THR A 40 6.75 15.68 7.61
C THR A 40 6.83 15.63 6.08
N GLY A 41 5.73 15.84 5.37
CA GLY A 41 5.63 15.69 3.91
C GLY A 41 5.68 14.25 3.41
N GLN A 42 5.96 13.28 4.29
CA GLN A 42 6.15 11.88 3.91
C GLN A 42 4.83 11.22 3.50
N PRO A 43 4.81 10.42 2.42
CA PRO A 43 3.63 9.67 2.02
C PRO A 43 3.31 8.56 3.04
N TYR A 44 2.02 8.27 3.20
CA TYR A 44 1.60 7.06 3.89
C TYR A 44 1.74 5.84 2.96
N HIS A 45 1.86 4.65 3.57
CA HIS A 45 2.12 3.40 2.85
C HIS A 45 1.12 2.30 3.24
N GLY A 46 1.00 1.29 2.36
CA GLY A 46 0.21 0.08 2.62
C GLY A 46 -1.29 0.36 2.76
N ALA A 47 -1.94 -0.36 3.68
CA ALA A 47 -3.39 -0.28 3.90
C ALA A 47 -3.87 1.13 4.29
N ASN A 48 -3.01 1.94 4.93
CA ASN A 48 -3.35 3.31 5.31
C ASN A 48 -3.67 4.17 4.08
N VAL A 49 -3.06 3.91 2.92
CA VAL A 49 -3.36 4.64 1.68
C VAL A 49 -4.83 4.43 1.28
N LEU A 50 -5.29 3.18 1.28
CA LEU A 50 -6.65 2.83 0.89
C LEU A 50 -7.69 3.41 1.85
N VAL A 51 -7.42 3.31 3.16
CA VAL A 51 -8.30 3.83 4.20
C VAL A 51 -8.42 5.35 4.12
N LEU A 52 -7.31 6.06 3.87
CA LEU A 52 -7.31 7.52 3.75
C LEU A 52 -7.98 8.00 2.47
N TRP A 53 -7.75 7.35 1.34
CA TRP A 53 -8.43 7.68 0.09
C TRP A 53 -9.94 7.50 0.19
N ASP A 54 -10.39 6.40 0.79
CA ASP A 54 -11.81 6.17 1.02
C ASP A 54 -12.43 7.24 1.90
N ALA A 55 -11.78 7.58 3.02
CA ALA A 55 -12.24 8.67 3.88
C ALA A 55 -12.28 10.03 3.16
N ALA A 56 -11.30 10.34 2.32
CA ALA A 56 -11.32 11.56 1.50
C ALA A 56 -12.49 11.59 0.51
N ILE A 57 -12.85 10.46 -0.10
CA ILE A 57 -13.98 10.38 -1.00
C ILE A 57 -15.30 10.51 -0.24
N GLU A 58 -15.47 9.74 0.84
CA GLU A 58 -16.72 9.72 1.62
C GLU A 58 -17.05 11.09 2.22
N GLN A 59 -16.03 11.83 2.66
CA GLN A 59 -16.18 13.15 3.26
C GLN A 59 -15.98 14.31 2.28
N GLY A 60 -15.67 14.02 1.01
CA GLY A 60 -15.47 15.04 -0.01
C GLY A 60 -14.24 15.94 0.19
N TYR A 61 -13.20 15.48 0.88
CA TYR A 61 -11.99 16.28 1.11
C TYR A 61 -11.21 16.55 -0.17
N ALA A 62 -10.88 17.82 -0.43
CA ALA A 62 -10.12 18.24 -1.61
C ALA A 62 -8.63 17.84 -1.53
N SER A 63 -8.05 17.86 -0.32
CA SER A 63 -6.63 17.60 -0.07
C SER A 63 -6.38 16.20 0.47
N ASN A 64 -5.27 15.58 0.04
CA ASN A 64 -4.77 14.30 0.56
C ASN A 64 -3.71 14.49 1.67
N VAL A 65 -3.83 15.56 2.47
CA VAL A 65 -2.91 15.87 3.57
C VAL A 65 -3.56 15.60 4.92
N TRP A 66 -2.85 14.85 5.76
CA TRP A 66 -3.39 14.32 7.01
C TRP A 66 -2.42 14.53 8.17
N LEU A 67 -2.99 14.83 9.35
CA LEU A 67 -2.26 15.09 10.58
C LEU A 67 -2.88 14.33 11.74
N THR A 68 -2.06 13.91 12.70
CA THR A 68 -2.58 13.49 14.01
C THR A 68 -3.01 14.72 14.83
N TYR A 69 -3.88 14.53 15.81
CA TYR A 69 -4.30 15.60 16.72
C TYR A 69 -3.10 16.30 17.37
N ARG A 70 -2.12 15.52 17.86
CA ARG A 70 -0.91 16.06 18.51
C ARG A 70 -0.04 16.86 17.54
N GLN A 71 0.03 16.44 16.27
CA GLN A 71 0.75 17.19 15.25
C GLN A 71 0.05 18.53 14.96
N ALA A 72 -1.27 18.53 14.79
CA ALA A 72 -2.05 19.76 14.60
C ALA A 72 -1.85 20.74 15.77
N ALA A 73 -2.00 20.25 17.00
CA ALA A 73 -1.77 21.05 18.21
C ALA A 73 -0.33 21.59 18.29
N SER A 74 0.68 20.81 17.89
CA SER A 74 2.07 21.27 17.85
C SER A 74 2.33 22.38 16.83
N LEU A 75 1.44 22.55 15.85
CA LEU A 75 1.48 23.62 14.85
C LEU A 75 0.63 24.83 15.26
N GLY A 76 0.11 24.87 16.49
CA GLY A 76 -0.79 25.92 16.94
C GLY A 76 -2.21 25.83 16.38
N ALA A 77 -2.55 24.72 15.72
CA ALA A 77 -3.82 24.50 15.05
C ALA A 77 -4.75 23.62 15.90
N GLN A 78 -6.06 23.76 15.70
CA GLN A 78 -7.08 23.06 16.46
C GLN A 78 -8.03 22.29 15.55
N VAL A 79 -8.21 21.00 15.82
CA VAL A 79 -9.26 20.20 15.16
C VAL A 79 -10.62 20.74 15.61
N ARG A 80 -11.53 21.00 14.66
CA ARG A 80 -12.86 21.51 14.97
C ARG A 80 -13.66 20.53 15.81
N LYS A 81 -14.52 21.06 16.68
CA LYS A 81 -15.36 20.25 17.58
C LYS A 81 -16.35 19.43 16.76
N GLY A 82 -16.40 18.12 17.02
CA GLY A 82 -17.31 17.18 16.35
C GLY A 82 -16.71 16.47 15.13
N GLU A 83 -15.52 16.88 14.69
CA GLU A 83 -14.81 16.22 13.59
C GLU A 83 -14.36 14.80 13.98
N ARG A 84 -14.46 13.86 13.04
CA ARG A 84 -14.13 12.45 13.25
C ARG A 84 -12.78 12.12 12.62
N ALA A 85 -11.92 11.47 13.39
CA ALA A 85 -10.67 10.94 12.89
C ALA A 85 -10.86 9.64 12.09
N VAL A 86 -9.89 9.39 11.21
CA VAL A 86 -9.72 8.13 10.48
C VAL A 86 -8.69 7.27 11.22
N LEU A 87 -9.06 6.01 11.51
CA LEU A 87 -8.18 5.03 12.15
C LEU A 87 -7.19 4.45 11.12
N CYS A 88 -5.91 4.46 11.47
CA CYS A 88 -4.82 3.86 10.72
C CYS A 88 -3.95 2.99 11.65
N ALA A 89 -3.08 2.16 11.07
CA ALA A 89 -2.20 1.27 11.81
C ALA A 89 -0.73 1.46 11.44
N HIS A 90 0.12 1.43 12.46
CA HIS A 90 1.57 1.34 12.32
C HIS A 90 2.02 -0.02 12.87
N PHE A 91 3.00 -0.65 12.22
CA PHE A 91 3.54 -1.93 12.67
C PHE A 91 4.96 -1.74 13.14
N GLU A 92 5.21 -2.06 14.41
CA GLU A 92 6.54 -1.99 15.01
C GLU A 92 6.95 -3.40 15.47
N ARG A 93 8.19 -3.80 15.17
CA ARG A 93 8.77 -5.02 15.75
C ARG A 93 9.32 -4.69 17.12
N ARG A 94 8.70 -5.20 18.18
CA ARG A 94 9.31 -5.09 19.51
C ARG A 94 10.35 -6.18 19.64
N GLY A 95 11.63 -5.78 19.73
CA GLY A 95 12.70 -6.68 20.15
C GLY A 95 12.34 -7.26 21.52
N GLY A 96 12.38 -8.59 21.64
CA GLY A 96 12.23 -9.23 22.95
C GLY A 96 13.28 -8.66 23.89
N ARG A 97 12.85 -8.05 24.99
CA ARG A 97 13.73 -7.77 26.13
C ARG A 97 14.12 -9.11 26.74
N GLY A 98 15.15 -9.73 26.19
CA GLY A 98 15.97 -10.71 26.91
C GLY A 98 16.85 -9.96 27.90
N ALA A 99 16.84 -10.44 29.14
CA ALA A 99 17.64 -10.01 30.27
C ALA A 99 19.04 -9.44 29.92
N ALA A 100 19.31 -8.22 30.40
CA ALA A 100 20.66 -7.73 30.63
C ALA A 100 20.69 -7.13 32.05
N GLY A 101 21.55 -7.71 32.90
CA GLY A 101 21.75 -7.43 34.33
C GLY A 101 21.23 -8.59 35.19
N ASP A 102 22.01 -9.35 35.95
CA ASP A 102 23.38 -9.21 36.43
C ASP A 102 23.99 -10.60 36.73
N THR A 103 25.31 -10.63 36.78
CA THR A 103 26.22 -11.76 37.08
C THR A 103 26.06 -12.38 38.48
N ALA A 104 26.21 -13.72 38.56
CA ALA A 104 27.17 -14.46 39.41
C ALA A 104 26.61 -15.73 40.09
N ASP A 105 27.30 -16.84 39.77
CA ASP A 105 27.69 -18.00 40.58
C ASP A 105 26.73 -19.11 41.09
N ALA A 106 27.09 -20.31 40.64
CA ALA A 106 27.29 -21.58 41.38
C ALA A 106 26.27 -22.73 41.27
N ARG A 107 26.70 -23.73 40.47
CA ARG A 107 26.69 -25.20 40.70
C ARG A 107 25.36 -25.96 40.85
N GLY A 108 25.25 -27.03 40.06
CA GLY A 108 24.42 -28.20 40.39
C GLY A 108 24.00 -28.97 39.15
N ASP A 109 24.43 -30.23 39.08
CA ASP A 109 24.29 -31.23 38.03
C ASP A 109 22.85 -31.70 37.73
N ASP A 110 22.71 -32.32 36.55
CA ASP A 110 21.83 -33.45 36.20
C ASP A 110 20.60 -33.26 35.26
N ASP A 111 20.68 -34.08 34.20
CA ASP A 111 19.75 -34.66 33.23
C ASP A 111 18.37 -34.06 32.87
N GLY A 112 18.15 -34.00 31.54
CA GLY A 112 16.84 -34.30 30.95
C GLY A 112 16.33 -33.37 29.86
N ALA A 113 16.30 -33.87 28.61
CA ALA A 113 15.47 -33.44 27.48
C ALA A 113 15.67 -32.03 26.90
N GLN A 114 16.45 -31.95 25.82
CA GLN A 114 16.41 -30.86 24.85
C GLN A 114 15.06 -30.86 24.12
N ASP A 115 14.11 -30.07 24.62
CA ASP A 115 13.04 -29.52 23.79
C ASP A 115 13.54 -28.17 23.26
N GLU A 116 13.85 -28.12 21.96
CA GLU A 116 14.22 -26.90 21.24
C GLU A 116 13.04 -25.92 21.28
N THR A 117 12.95 -25.20 22.39
CA THR A 117 11.93 -24.17 22.60
C THR A 117 12.27 -23.03 21.67
N THR A 118 11.55 -23.00 20.55
CA THR A 118 11.57 -21.95 19.54
C THR A 118 11.57 -20.58 20.22
N ALA A 119 12.69 -19.87 20.15
CA ALA A 119 12.79 -18.50 20.66
C ALA A 119 11.63 -17.65 20.12
N PRO A 120 10.95 -16.85 20.95
CA PRO A 120 9.77 -16.10 20.52
C PRO A 120 10.19 -15.09 19.44
N ARG A 121 9.80 -15.39 18.19
CA ARG A 121 9.90 -14.47 17.06
C ARG A 121 9.27 -13.14 17.51
N GLY A 122 10.09 -12.08 17.58
CA GLY A 122 9.69 -10.78 18.12
C GLY A 122 8.30 -10.36 17.63
N ALA A 123 7.39 -10.08 18.57
CA ALA A 123 6.00 -9.78 18.25
C ALA A 123 5.91 -8.48 17.44
N LEU A 124 5.22 -8.54 16.30
CA LEU A 124 4.81 -7.37 15.52
C LEU A 124 3.63 -6.71 16.22
N LEU A 125 3.85 -5.54 16.82
CA LEU A 125 2.82 -4.77 17.47
C LEU A 125 2.08 -3.93 16.42
N CYS A 126 0.76 -4.06 16.38
CA CYS A 126 -0.12 -3.19 15.60
C CYS A 126 -0.53 -2.01 16.47
N ILE A 127 0.02 -0.83 16.19
CA ILE A 127 -0.20 0.40 16.95
C ILE A 127 -1.24 1.25 16.20
N PRO A 128 -2.44 1.49 16.79
CA PRO A 128 -3.42 2.36 16.17
C PRO A 128 -3.01 3.82 16.28
N PHE A 129 -3.30 4.59 15.25
CA PHE A 129 -3.24 6.05 15.30
C PHE A 129 -4.38 6.68 14.50
N TRP A 130 -4.69 7.93 14.85
CA TRP A 130 -5.85 8.65 14.33
C TRP A 130 -5.40 9.86 13.54
N LEU A 131 -5.91 9.98 12.32
CA LEU A 131 -5.60 11.05 11.39
C LEU A 131 -6.83 11.91 11.13
N PHE A 132 -6.58 13.20 11.02
CA PHE A 132 -7.53 14.23 10.60
C PHE A 132 -7.02 14.84 9.29
N ASN A 133 -7.93 15.10 8.36
CA ASN A 133 -7.60 15.83 7.16
C ASN A 133 -7.35 17.31 7.50
N VAL A 134 -6.49 17.99 6.75
CA VAL A 134 -6.28 19.44 6.94
C VAL A 134 -7.58 20.24 6.84
N ALA A 135 -8.55 19.78 6.03
CA ALA A 135 -9.86 20.39 5.94
C ALA A 135 -10.62 20.41 7.28
N GLN A 136 -10.26 19.55 8.25
CA GLN A 136 -10.90 19.41 9.58
C GLN A 136 -10.26 20.30 10.66
N ILE A 137 -9.21 21.04 10.33
CA ILE A 137 -8.33 21.69 11.31
C ILE A 137 -8.28 23.19 11.01
N ASP A 138 -8.56 24.00 12.02
CA ASP A 138 -8.48 25.46 11.95
C ASP A 138 -7.14 25.95 12.49
N GLY A 139 -6.64 27.07 11.96
CA GLY A 139 -5.38 27.69 12.40
C GLY A 139 -4.11 26.97 11.93
N LEU A 140 -4.19 26.18 10.86
CA LEU A 140 -3.00 25.58 10.26
C LEU A 140 -2.08 26.64 9.64
N PRO A 141 -0.75 26.48 9.73
CA PRO A 141 0.20 27.35 9.04
C PRO A 141 -0.04 27.36 7.51
N GLY A 142 0.16 28.52 6.89
CA GLY A 142 -0.01 28.71 5.44
C GLY A 142 0.76 27.68 4.61
N GLU A 143 1.99 27.36 5.00
CA GLU A 143 2.83 26.33 4.35
C GLU A 143 2.14 24.97 4.23
N VAL A 144 1.42 24.55 5.26
CA VAL A 144 0.70 23.25 5.27
C VAL A 144 -0.52 23.30 4.36
N ILE A 145 -1.18 24.45 4.28
CA ILE A 145 -2.36 24.69 3.42
C ILE A 145 -1.95 24.79 1.95
N GLU A 146 -0.87 25.51 1.66
CA GLU A 146 -0.27 25.62 0.32
C GLU A 146 0.19 24.26 -0.15
N ALA A 147 0.99 23.56 0.67
CA ALA A 147 1.40 22.20 0.38
C ALA A 147 0.18 21.30 0.16
N ALA A 148 -0.92 21.45 0.89
CA ALA A 148 -2.14 20.65 0.67
C ALA A 148 -2.90 20.96 -0.62
N SER A 149 -2.70 22.16 -1.16
CA SER A 149 -3.30 22.63 -2.41
C SER A 149 -2.45 22.27 -3.63
N GLU A 150 -1.16 21.99 -3.43
CA GLU A 150 -0.28 21.48 -4.48
C GLU A 150 -0.74 20.10 -4.96
N SER A 151 -1.32 20.10 -6.16
CA SER A 151 -1.41 18.89 -6.97
C SER A 151 0.00 18.54 -7.42
N PRO A 152 0.42 17.25 -7.38
CA PRO A 152 1.71 16.84 -7.92
C PRO A 152 1.68 17.01 -9.45
N GLY A 153 1.98 18.22 -9.91
CA GLY A 153 2.20 18.53 -11.31
C GLY A 153 3.45 17.79 -11.75
N SER A 154 3.32 16.92 -12.75
CA SER A 154 4.49 16.38 -13.43
C SER A 154 4.72 17.16 -14.70
N SER A 155 5.97 17.47 -15.00
CA SER A 155 6.38 18.09 -16.27
C SER A 155 6.11 17.21 -17.49
N TYR A 156 5.74 15.93 -17.30
CA TYR A 156 5.54 14.98 -18.38
C TYR A 156 4.13 14.38 -18.40
N PRO A 157 3.57 14.11 -19.60
CA PRO A 157 2.29 13.43 -19.74
C PRO A 157 2.35 12.00 -19.16
N PRO A 158 1.19 11.43 -18.73
CA PRO A 158 1.15 10.16 -18.01
C PRO A 158 1.84 8.97 -18.70
N VAL A 159 1.65 8.83 -20.00
CA VAL A 159 2.26 7.75 -20.80
C VAL A 159 3.78 7.88 -20.79
N GLU A 160 4.32 9.08 -20.99
CA GLU A 160 5.75 9.32 -21.03
C GLU A 160 6.41 9.04 -19.67
N ARG A 161 5.73 9.40 -18.57
CA ARG A 161 6.21 9.02 -17.22
C ARG A 161 6.26 7.52 -17.03
N ALA A 162 5.22 6.81 -17.45
CA ALA A 162 5.16 5.36 -17.32
C ALA A 162 6.26 4.66 -18.12
N LEU A 163 6.51 5.13 -19.35
CA LEU A 163 7.59 4.61 -20.19
C LEU A 163 8.97 4.90 -19.60
N ARG A 164 9.20 6.08 -19.04
CA ARG A 164 10.45 6.39 -18.32
C ARG A 164 10.66 5.49 -17.11
N LEU A 165 9.61 5.23 -16.33
CA LEU A 165 9.67 4.32 -15.20
C LEU A 165 10.05 2.91 -15.67
N LEU A 166 9.37 2.38 -16.69
CA LEU A 166 9.67 1.07 -17.27
C LEU A 166 11.12 0.98 -17.75
N ALA A 167 11.61 2.01 -18.46
CA ALA A 167 12.99 2.08 -18.93
C ALA A 167 14.02 2.10 -17.79
N GLY A 168 13.68 2.73 -16.66
CA GLY A 168 14.54 2.79 -15.47
C GLY A 168 14.58 1.50 -14.66
N CYS A 169 13.62 0.60 -14.82
CA CYS A 169 13.49 -0.59 -13.96
C CYS A 169 14.36 -1.79 -14.37
N ASN A 170 15.18 -1.69 -15.43
CA ASN A 170 16.05 -2.77 -15.92
C ASN A 170 15.35 -4.14 -16.10
N ALA A 171 14.03 -4.12 -16.33
CA ALA A 171 13.24 -5.32 -16.54
C ALA A 171 13.34 -5.77 -18.01
N THR A 172 13.50 -7.08 -18.23
CA THR A 172 13.52 -7.65 -19.58
C THR A 172 12.10 -7.71 -20.13
N ILE A 173 11.76 -6.83 -21.08
CA ILE A 173 10.43 -6.81 -21.71
C ILE A 173 10.53 -7.33 -23.14
N ARG A 174 9.73 -8.35 -23.47
CA ARG A 174 9.60 -8.92 -24.81
C ARG A 174 8.18 -8.80 -25.36
N HIS A 175 8.07 -8.51 -26.65
CA HIS A 175 6.78 -8.40 -27.35
C HIS A 175 6.52 -9.56 -28.29
N GLY A 176 5.27 -9.69 -28.73
CA GLY A 176 4.85 -10.67 -29.74
C GLY A 176 4.03 -11.84 -29.19
N PHE A 177 3.69 -11.81 -27.91
CA PHE A 177 2.93 -12.87 -27.27
C PHE A 177 1.42 -12.63 -27.33
N GLU A 178 0.62 -13.65 -27.04
CA GLU A 178 -0.84 -13.52 -27.02
C GLU A 178 -1.37 -12.86 -25.75
N ARG A 179 -0.65 -13.03 -24.63
CA ARG A 179 -1.06 -12.56 -23.31
C ARG A 179 0.10 -11.85 -22.62
N ALA A 180 -0.26 -10.87 -21.79
CA ALA A 180 0.67 -10.25 -20.87
C ALA A 180 0.92 -11.19 -19.68
N MET A 181 2.17 -11.36 -19.29
CA MET A 181 2.58 -12.07 -18.07
C MET A 181 4.04 -11.81 -17.72
N TYR A 182 4.35 -11.79 -16.43
CA TYR A 182 5.70 -12.00 -15.92
C TYR A 182 5.99 -13.50 -15.76
N LEU A 183 7.19 -13.94 -16.18
CA LEU A 183 7.68 -15.30 -16.03
C LEU A 183 8.86 -15.34 -15.04
N PRO A 184 8.64 -15.77 -13.79
CA PRO A 184 9.69 -15.78 -12.76
C PRO A 184 10.92 -16.63 -13.11
N ASP A 185 10.73 -17.79 -13.76
CA ASP A 185 11.81 -18.70 -14.09
C ASP A 185 12.77 -18.14 -15.15
N LEU A 186 12.29 -17.21 -15.97
CA LEU A 186 13.03 -16.56 -17.04
C LEU A 186 13.39 -15.10 -16.72
N ASP A 187 12.88 -14.57 -15.61
CA ASP A 187 13.06 -13.17 -15.20
C ASP A 187 12.69 -12.18 -16.32
N GLU A 188 11.58 -12.43 -17.02
CA GLU A 188 11.13 -11.62 -18.15
C GLU A 188 9.62 -11.32 -18.14
N ILE A 189 9.28 -10.13 -18.62
CA ILE A 189 7.93 -9.67 -18.88
C ILE A 189 7.61 -9.91 -20.36
N ARG A 190 6.54 -10.66 -20.62
CA ARG A 190 6.01 -10.90 -21.97
C ARG A 190 4.78 -10.07 -22.20
N LEU A 191 4.72 -9.37 -23.33
CA LEU A 191 3.58 -8.54 -23.73
C LEU A 191 3.13 -8.85 -25.17
N PRO A 192 1.84 -8.62 -25.49
CA PRO A 192 1.40 -8.47 -26.87
C PRO A 192 2.08 -7.29 -27.57
N TRP A 193 2.06 -7.29 -28.90
CA TRP A 193 2.51 -6.13 -29.67
C TRP A 193 1.73 -4.86 -29.25
N PRO A 194 2.39 -3.69 -29.10
CA PRO A 194 1.74 -2.46 -28.65
C PRO A 194 0.49 -2.09 -29.45
N LYS A 195 0.48 -2.36 -30.76
CA LYS A 195 -0.67 -2.14 -31.65
C LYS A 195 -1.94 -2.94 -31.30
N ARG A 196 -1.83 -3.96 -30.44
CA ARG A 196 -2.98 -4.76 -29.97
C ARG A 196 -3.70 -4.12 -28.77
N PHE A 197 -3.11 -3.11 -28.16
CA PHE A 197 -3.72 -2.37 -27.07
C PHE A 197 -4.61 -1.24 -27.60
N THR A 198 -5.65 -0.90 -26.85
CA THR A 198 -6.61 0.17 -27.21
C THR A 198 -6.00 1.56 -27.11
N SER A 199 -5.00 1.76 -26.24
CA SER A 199 -4.28 3.02 -26.10
C SER A 199 -2.88 2.82 -25.51
N GLY A 200 -2.07 3.89 -25.52
CA GLY A 200 -0.77 3.90 -24.86
C GLY A 200 -0.87 3.75 -23.35
N GLU A 201 -1.92 4.29 -22.72
CA GLU A 201 -2.23 4.11 -21.30
C GLU A 201 -2.57 2.66 -20.99
N ALA A 202 -3.36 1.99 -21.83
CA ALA A 202 -3.68 0.58 -21.66
C ALA A 202 -2.43 -0.29 -21.73
N TYR A 203 -1.55 -0.02 -22.70
CA TYR A 203 -0.24 -0.67 -22.79
C TYR A 203 0.60 -0.43 -21.52
N CYS A 204 0.76 0.83 -21.11
CA CYS A 204 1.56 1.18 -19.94
C CYS A 204 1.01 0.57 -18.66
N ALA A 205 -0.31 0.59 -18.46
CA ALA A 205 -0.98 -0.01 -17.30
C ALA A 205 -0.72 -1.52 -17.23
N THR A 206 -0.80 -2.23 -18.36
CA THR A 206 -0.49 -3.66 -18.41
C THR A 206 1.00 -3.92 -18.16
N ALA A 207 1.91 -3.17 -18.79
CA ALA A 207 3.34 -3.35 -18.59
C ALA A 207 3.75 -3.10 -17.13
N LEU A 208 3.20 -2.05 -16.49
CA LEU A 208 3.45 -1.75 -15.08
C LEU A 208 2.85 -2.81 -14.14
N HIS A 209 1.71 -3.43 -14.51
CA HIS A 209 1.15 -4.55 -13.75
C HIS A 209 2.11 -5.74 -13.72
N GLU A 210 2.67 -6.13 -14.87
CA GLU A 210 3.65 -7.21 -14.93
C GLU A 210 4.97 -6.86 -14.24
N LEU A 211 5.37 -5.60 -14.28
CA LEU A 211 6.54 -5.12 -13.55
C LEU A 211 6.39 -5.29 -12.02
N VAL A 212 5.18 -5.13 -11.48
CA VAL A 212 4.94 -5.42 -10.05
C VAL A 212 5.17 -6.90 -9.73
N HIS A 213 4.83 -7.80 -10.65
CA HIS A 213 5.12 -9.23 -10.49
C HIS A 213 6.61 -9.53 -10.57
N ASP A 214 7.36 -8.83 -11.43
CA ASP A 214 8.83 -8.88 -11.51
C ASP A 214 9.52 -8.40 -10.21
N ALA A 215 9.01 -7.32 -9.62
CA ALA A 215 9.54 -6.79 -8.37
C ALA A 215 9.33 -7.75 -7.18
N GLY A 216 8.33 -8.62 -7.23
CA GLY A 216 7.99 -9.56 -6.15
C GLY A 216 9.17 -10.44 -5.72
N PRO A 217 9.76 -11.25 -6.61
CA PRO A 217 10.94 -12.07 -6.32
C PRO A 217 12.18 -11.28 -5.87
N ARG A 218 12.36 -10.05 -6.35
CA ARG A 218 13.54 -9.21 -6.08
C ARG A 218 13.48 -8.49 -4.72
N VAL A 219 12.28 -8.08 -4.29
CA VAL A 219 12.05 -7.33 -3.05
C VAL A 219 11.61 -8.23 -1.88
N MET A 220 10.95 -9.35 -2.18
CA MET A 220 10.57 -10.39 -1.22
C MET A 220 10.97 -11.78 -1.75
N PRO A 221 12.25 -12.19 -1.59
CA PRO A 221 12.65 -13.56 -1.93
C PRO A 221 11.79 -14.55 -1.14
N ARG A 222 11.21 -15.54 -1.85
CA ARG A 222 10.17 -16.47 -1.35
C ARG A 222 10.59 -17.40 -0.19
N SER A 223 11.72 -17.17 0.48
CA SER A 223 12.14 -17.94 1.66
C SER A 223 11.27 -17.73 2.90
N LEU A 224 10.25 -16.86 2.84
CA LEU A 224 9.21 -16.70 3.87
C LEU A 224 7.86 -17.38 3.54
N ALA A 225 7.76 -18.12 2.42
CA ALA A 225 6.49 -18.66 1.93
C ALA A 225 6.04 -20.00 2.55
N VAL A 226 6.76 -20.57 3.51
CA VAL A 226 6.40 -21.89 4.10
C VAL A 226 5.35 -21.80 5.22
N ALA A 227 4.95 -20.61 5.67
CA ALA A 227 4.05 -20.49 6.84
C ALA A 227 2.58 -20.14 6.55
N LEU A 228 2.14 -20.01 5.29
CA LEU A 228 0.73 -19.80 4.98
C LEU A 228 0.29 -20.73 3.85
N GLY A 229 -0.29 -21.86 4.27
CA GLY A 229 -0.94 -22.81 3.38
C GLY A 229 -2.06 -22.13 2.56
N ARG A 230 -2.04 -22.47 1.27
CA ARG A 230 -3.00 -22.15 0.20
C ARG A 230 -2.96 -20.69 -0.31
N PRO A 231 -2.86 -20.50 -1.64
CA PRO A 231 -2.85 -19.16 -2.24
C PRO A 231 -4.21 -18.48 -2.03
N LEU A 232 -4.18 -17.29 -1.42
CA LEU A 232 -5.35 -16.43 -1.31
C LEU A 232 -5.74 -15.92 -2.72
N PRO A 233 -7.03 -16.00 -3.13
CA PRO A 233 -7.46 -15.87 -4.53
C PRO A 233 -7.52 -14.43 -5.09
N TRP A 234 -7.03 -13.41 -4.39
CA TRP A 234 -7.28 -12.00 -4.72
C TRP A 234 -6.21 -11.31 -5.59
N LEU A 235 -5.18 -12.04 -6.04
CA LEU A 235 -4.20 -11.54 -7.03
C LEU A 235 -4.69 -11.64 -8.49
N GLY A 236 -5.94 -12.03 -8.72
CA GLY A 236 -6.57 -12.12 -10.04
C GLY A 236 -7.64 -11.07 -10.28
N ILE A 237 -7.30 -9.77 -10.26
CA ILE A 237 -8.24 -8.67 -10.59
C ILE A 237 -7.80 -7.95 -11.88
N ILE A 238 -7.48 -8.73 -12.91
CA ILE A 238 -7.76 -8.39 -14.33
C ILE A 238 -8.17 -9.70 -15.02
N ARG A 239 -9.21 -10.35 -14.50
CA ARG A 239 -9.87 -11.45 -15.20
C ARG A 239 -11.32 -11.05 -15.37
N ALA A 240 -11.69 -10.70 -16.60
CA ALA A 240 -13.09 -10.55 -16.97
C ALA A 240 -13.82 -11.87 -16.66
N PRO A 241 -15.00 -11.83 -16.02
CA PRO A 241 -15.78 -13.04 -15.77
C PRO A 241 -16.44 -13.45 -17.09
N GLY A 242 -16.09 -14.64 -17.58
CA GLY A 242 -16.65 -15.18 -18.81
C GLY A 242 -15.57 -15.81 -19.67
N GLY A 243 -15.32 -17.10 -19.46
CA GLY A 243 -14.51 -17.89 -20.36
C GLY A 243 -15.23 -18.15 -21.67
N THR A 244 -15.24 -17.18 -22.59
CA THR A 244 -15.31 -17.42 -24.04
C THR A 244 -14.90 -16.15 -24.79
N GLN A 245 -14.03 -16.33 -25.77
CA GLN A 245 -13.60 -15.40 -26.82
C GLN A 245 -14.50 -14.17 -27.05
N VAL A 246 -13.95 -12.95 -26.92
CA VAL A 246 -14.12 -11.88 -27.91
C VAL A 246 -12.85 -11.02 -27.94
N ALA A 247 -12.33 -10.83 -29.15
CA ALA A 247 -11.22 -9.98 -29.51
C ALA A 247 -11.44 -8.50 -29.13
N CYS A 248 -10.35 -7.73 -29.09
CA CYS A 248 -10.28 -6.27 -29.15
C CYS A 248 -11.61 -5.49 -29.26
N ARG A 249 -11.92 -4.71 -28.21
CA ARG A 249 -12.90 -3.58 -28.05
C ARG A 249 -13.56 -3.78 -26.67
N GLN A 250 -13.64 -2.84 -25.74
CA GLN A 250 -13.49 -1.39 -25.64
C GLN A 250 -12.92 -1.06 -24.25
#